data_AF-A0A6C0CLA8-F1
#
_entry.id   AF-A0A6C0CLA8-F1
#
_cell.length_a   1.000
_cell.length_b   1.000
_cell.length_c   1.000
_cell.angle_alpha   90.00
_cell.angle_beta   90.00
_cell.angle_gamma   90.00
#
_symmetry.space_group_name_H-M   'P 1'
#
loop_
_entity.id
_entity.type
_entity.pdbx_description
1 polymer ?
#
loop_
_entity_poly.entity_id
_entity_poly.type
_entity_poly.pdbx_seq_one_letter_code
_entity_poly.pdbx_strand_id
1 'polypeptide(L)'
;MNIPMEKIKSSFERLDLGKVERIDSVIKVSQEGYKYRMAFIHFEYWNMNNEAGVNLKEKIENPNKEARLVYDDPWYWLLLPNKSYLKKNSDQIERLQCLFEDHVKRIENEVDCIYEELYQREYIPNNKQPEWLNSSSDCFAPIHPMNDCYDESYSLSSVDSMSYNSDIDDEINEIYKNRYISNMEEKLHLAPSRAWMTMNVCDNA
;
A
#
# COMPACT_ATOMS: atom_id res chain seq x y z
N MET A 1 34.28 -28.44 5.68
CA MET A 1 35.34 -27.43 5.50
C MET A 1 34.89 -26.11 6.09
N ASN A 2 35.71 -25.50 6.95
CA ASN A 2 35.43 -24.19 7.55
C ASN A 2 36.27 -23.14 6.79
N ILE A 3 35.65 -22.36 5.91
CA ILE A 3 36.36 -21.32 5.15
C ILE A 3 36.40 -20.04 6.00
N PRO A 4 37.59 -19.44 6.23
CA PRO A 4 37.71 -18.21 7.00
C PRO A 4 37.18 -17.02 6.19
N MET A 5 36.60 -16.04 6.89
CA MET A 5 36.01 -14.86 6.26
C MET A 5 37.03 -14.04 5.47
N GLU A 6 38.28 -14.01 5.96
CA GLU A 6 39.40 -13.35 5.30
C GLU A 6 39.72 -13.96 3.92
N LYS A 7 39.55 -15.29 3.76
CA LYS A 7 39.72 -15.96 2.46
C LYS A 7 38.62 -15.55 1.49
N ILE A 8 37.40 -15.36 1.97
CA ILE A 8 36.30 -14.84 1.15
C ILE A 8 36.66 -13.43 0.70
N LYS A 9 36.94 -12.52 1.64
CA LYS A 9 37.31 -11.13 1.35
C LYS A 9 38.45 -11.01 0.33
N SER A 10 39.57 -11.70 0.58
CA SER A 10 40.73 -11.67 -0.32
C SER A 10 40.42 -12.25 -1.70
N SER A 11 39.49 -13.20 -1.84
CA SER A 11 39.11 -13.72 -3.16
C SER A 11 38.40 -12.65 -4.01
N PHE A 12 37.54 -11.84 -3.40
CA PHE A 12 36.86 -10.74 -4.11
C PHE A 12 37.81 -9.60 -4.45
N GLU A 13 38.70 -9.23 -3.52
CA GLU A 13 39.69 -8.16 -3.73
C GLU A 13 40.78 -8.57 -4.74
N ARG A 14 41.25 -9.82 -4.70
CA ARG A 14 42.25 -10.34 -5.65
C ARG A 14 41.75 -10.40 -7.08
N LEU A 15 40.45 -10.63 -7.27
CA LEU A 15 39.80 -10.62 -8.59
C LEU A 15 39.39 -9.21 -9.03
N ASP A 16 39.71 -8.20 -8.22
CA ASP A 16 39.42 -6.79 -8.48
C ASP A 16 37.95 -6.52 -8.83
N LEU A 17 37.04 -7.21 -8.14
CA LEU A 17 35.59 -7.11 -8.36
C LEU A 17 34.98 -5.89 -7.65
N GLY A 18 35.68 -5.39 -6.64
CA GLY A 18 35.24 -4.29 -5.78
C GLY A 18 35.83 -4.40 -4.37
N LYS A 19 35.56 -3.37 -3.55
CA LYS A 19 36.02 -3.32 -2.16
C LYS A 19 34.93 -3.84 -1.24
N VAL A 20 35.27 -4.80 -0.37
CA VAL A 20 34.35 -5.40 0.59
C VAL A 20 34.41 -4.63 1.91
N GLU A 21 33.28 -4.08 2.34
CA GLU A 21 33.14 -3.35 3.60
C GLU A 21 33.04 -4.33 4.77
N ARG A 22 32.04 -5.22 4.73
CA ARG A 22 31.77 -6.21 5.77
C ARG A 22 31.25 -7.52 5.19
N ILE A 23 31.41 -8.59 5.96
CA ILE A 23 30.86 -9.90 5.64
C ILE A 23 30.15 -10.45 6.86
N ASP A 24 28.89 -10.82 6.71
CA ASP A 24 28.08 -11.44 7.76
C ASP A 24 27.89 -12.93 7.44
N SER A 25 28.10 -13.82 8.42
CA SER A 25 27.89 -15.26 8.20
C SER A 25 26.73 -15.80 9.02
N VAL A 26 25.90 -16.62 8.40
CA VAL A 26 24.75 -17.27 9.03
C VAL A 26 24.81 -18.77 8.74
N ILE A 27 24.49 -19.60 9.72
CA ILE A 27 24.33 -21.04 9.52
C ILE A 27 22.87 -21.30 9.17
N LYS A 28 22.64 -21.98 8.05
CA LYS A 28 21.32 -22.41 7.58
C LYS A 28 21.24 -23.93 7.56
N VAL A 29 20.02 -24.45 7.56
CA VAL A 29 19.72 -25.88 7.47
C VAL A 29 19.00 -26.11 6.15
N SER A 30 19.45 -27.09 5.37
CA SER A 30 18.77 -27.49 4.13
C SER A 30 17.47 -28.24 4.46
N GLN A 31 16.62 -28.45 3.46
CA GLN A 31 15.40 -29.25 3.61
C GLN A 31 15.69 -30.68 4.10
N GLU A 32 16.85 -31.22 3.75
CA GLU A 32 17.35 -32.54 4.16
C GLU A 32 18.01 -32.54 5.55
N GLY A 33 18.04 -31.40 6.24
CA GLY A 33 18.62 -31.27 7.59
C GLY A 33 20.12 -30.96 7.64
N TYR A 34 20.79 -30.80 6.49
CA TYR A 34 22.22 -30.50 6.46
C TYR A 34 22.49 -29.03 6.81
N LYS A 35 23.39 -28.81 7.77
CA LYS A 35 23.85 -27.46 8.13
C LYS A 35 24.89 -26.98 7.14
N TYR A 36 24.66 -25.80 6.56
CA TYR A 36 25.62 -25.12 5.69
C TYR A 36 25.80 -23.67 6.11
N ARG A 37 26.97 -23.11 5.82
CA ARG A 37 27.26 -21.70 6.09
C ARG A 37 26.90 -20.88 4.86
N MET A 38 26.17 -19.80 5.07
CA MET A 38 25.89 -18.75 4.10
C MET A 38 26.62 -17.48 4.52
N ALA A 39 27.24 -16.80 3.57
CA ALA A 39 27.89 -15.50 3.79
C ALA A 39 27.14 -14.42 3.01
N PHE A 40 26.92 -13.27 3.66
CA PHE A 40 26.38 -12.05 3.07
C PHE A 40 27.51 -11.05 2.96
N ILE A 41 27.77 -10.61 1.74
CA ILE A 41 28.89 -9.73 1.44
C ILE A 41 28.33 -8.35 1.14
N HIS A 42 28.80 -7.37 1.90
CA HIS A 42 28.46 -5.97 1.70
C HIS A 42 29.64 -5.28 1.03
N PHE A 43 29.44 -4.89 -0.22
CA PHE A 43 30.42 -4.11 -0.97
C PHE A 43 30.33 -2.65 -0.55
N GLU A 44 31.48 -2.02 -0.33
CA GLU A 44 31.61 -0.56 -0.25
C GLU A 44 31.37 0.04 -1.63
N TYR A 45 32.01 -0.55 -2.64
CA TYR A 45 31.76 -0.26 -4.05
C TYR A 45 32.12 -1.46 -4.93
N TRP A 46 31.45 -1.55 -6.08
CA TRP A 46 31.82 -2.45 -7.18
C TRP A 46 32.85 -1.77 -8.06
N ASN A 47 33.84 -2.51 -8.55
CA ASN A 47 34.77 -2.00 -9.54
C ASN A 47 34.11 -2.05 -10.94
N MET A 48 33.58 -0.90 -11.38
CA MET A 48 32.93 -0.78 -12.69
C MET A 48 33.90 -0.70 -13.87
N ASN A 49 35.20 -0.51 -13.60
CA ASN A 49 36.22 -0.49 -14.65
C ASN A 49 36.68 -1.90 -15.04
N ASN A 50 36.37 -2.90 -14.21
CA ASN A 50 36.68 -4.30 -14.48
C ASN A 50 35.47 -5.01 -15.11
N GLU A 51 35.63 -5.48 -16.35
CA GLU A 51 34.59 -6.20 -17.08
C GLU A 51 34.12 -7.46 -16.33
N ALA A 52 35.03 -8.15 -15.62
CA ALA A 52 34.67 -9.31 -14.81
C ALA A 52 33.73 -8.94 -13.65
N GLY A 53 33.96 -7.77 -13.02
CA GLY A 53 33.11 -7.23 -11.96
C GLY A 53 31.72 -6.88 -12.47
N VAL A 54 31.65 -6.19 -13.62
CA VAL A 54 30.40 -5.82 -14.28
C VAL A 54 29.59 -7.07 -14.69
N ASN A 55 30.24 -8.04 -15.34
CA ASN A 55 29.60 -9.29 -15.77
C ASN A 55 29.11 -10.11 -14.57
N LEU A 56 29.91 -10.20 -13.49
CA LEU A 56 29.51 -10.90 -12.28
C LEU A 56 28.28 -10.25 -11.65
N LYS A 57 28.27 -8.92 -11.53
CA LYS A 57 27.11 -8.18 -11.02
C LYS A 57 25.87 -8.43 -11.87
N GLU A 58 25.98 -8.34 -13.19
CA GLU A 58 24.88 -8.60 -14.11
C GLU A 58 24.34 -10.04 -13.96
N LYS A 59 25.22 -11.03 -13.79
CA LYS A 59 24.81 -12.42 -13.54
C LYS A 59 24.11 -12.61 -12.20
N ILE A 60 24.52 -11.88 -11.16
CA ILE A 60 23.86 -11.94 -9.85
C ILE A 60 22.46 -11.32 -9.91
N GLU A 61 22.31 -10.22 -10.66
CA GLU A 61 21.02 -9.51 -10.81
C GLU A 61 20.03 -10.25 -11.71
N ASN A 62 20.53 -11.00 -12.70
CA ASN A 62 19.71 -11.78 -13.61
C ASN A 62 19.16 -13.07 -12.96
N PRO A 63 17.84 -13.23 -12.78
CA PRO A 63 17.27 -14.43 -12.14
C PRO A 63 17.42 -15.70 -12.98
N ASN A 64 17.68 -15.57 -14.29
CA ASN A 64 17.81 -16.69 -15.22
C ASN A 64 19.25 -17.19 -15.38
N LYS A 65 20.23 -16.53 -14.75
CA LYS A 65 21.66 -16.88 -14.85
C LYS A 65 22.17 -17.28 -13.47
N GLU A 66 23.07 -18.25 -13.43
CA GLU A 66 23.78 -18.59 -12.20
C GLU A 66 25.11 -17.82 -12.13
N ALA A 67 25.31 -17.09 -11.03
CA ALA A 67 26.58 -16.44 -10.74
C ALA A 67 27.45 -17.36 -9.88
N ARG A 68 28.65 -17.70 -10.35
CA ARG A 68 29.60 -18.56 -9.66
C ARG A 68 30.95 -17.86 -9.52
N LEU A 69 31.57 -18.00 -8.35
CA LEU A 69 32.91 -17.49 -8.08
C LEU A 69 33.85 -18.64 -7.74
N VAL A 70 34.76 -18.97 -8.64
CA VAL A 70 35.76 -20.03 -8.44
C VAL A 70 36.89 -19.49 -7.56
N TYR A 71 37.16 -20.14 -6.44
CA TYR A 71 38.27 -19.75 -5.54
C TYR A 71 39.44 -20.74 -5.59
N ASP A 72 39.16 -22.00 -5.94
CA ASP A 72 40.14 -23.08 -6.06
C ASP A 72 39.51 -24.20 -6.91
N ASP A 73 39.89 -24.34 -8.19
CA ASP A 73 39.24 -25.27 -9.13
C ASP A 73 39.25 -26.73 -8.60
N PRO A 74 38.13 -27.46 -8.57
CA PRO A 74 36.80 -27.18 -9.14
C PRO A 74 35.81 -26.49 -8.17
N TRP A 75 36.28 -26.00 -7.02
CA TRP A 75 35.46 -25.41 -5.98
C TRP A 75 35.08 -23.95 -6.27
N TYR A 76 33.79 -23.68 -6.16
CA TYR A 76 33.21 -22.35 -6.35
C TYR A 76 32.17 -22.02 -5.28
N TRP A 77 31.92 -20.73 -5.11
CA TRP A 77 30.76 -20.23 -4.37
C TRP A 77 29.64 -19.85 -5.34
N LEU A 78 28.43 -20.30 -5.03
CA LEU A 78 27.22 -19.81 -5.70
C LEU A 78 26.84 -18.46 -5.10
N LEU A 79 26.76 -17.43 -5.94
CA LEU A 79 26.38 -16.09 -5.55
C LEU A 79 24.90 -15.86 -5.87
N LEU A 80 24.17 -15.33 -4.91
CA LEU A 80 22.74 -15.07 -5.03
C LEU A 80 22.46 -13.59 -4.74
N PRO A 81 21.50 -12.97 -5.45
CA PRO A 81 21.08 -11.61 -5.13
C PRO A 81 20.48 -11.58 -3.73
N ASN A 82 20.90 -10.60 -2.92
CA ASN A 82 20.37 -10.43 -1.59
C ASN A 82 18.97 -9.81 -1.64
N LYS A 83 17.92 -10.59 -1.37
CA LYS A 83 16.52 -10.13 -1.36
C LYS A 83 16.03 -9.66 0.02
N SER A 84 16.93 -9.47 1.00
CA SER A 84 16.53 -9.14 2.38
C SER A 84 15.79 -7.81 2.51
N TYR A 85 16.06 -6.85 1.63
CA TYR A 85 15.37 -5.55 1.61
C TYR A 85 13.89 -5.67 1.24
N LEU A 86 13.54 -6.63 0.36
CA LEU A 86 12.14 -6.87 -0.03
C LEU A 86 11.32 -7.37 1.16
N LYS A 87 11.92 -8.24 1.99
CA LYS A 87 11.24 -8.82 3.16
C LYS A 87 10.92 -7.78 4.23
N LYS A 88 11.82 -6.82 4.47
CA LYS A 88 11.57 -5.75 5.45
C LYS A 88 10.42 -4.85 5.03
N ASN A 89 10.28 -4.58 3.73
CA ASN A 89 9.19 -3.77 3.20
C ASN A 89 7.87 -4.54 3.18
N SER A 90 7.85 -5.83 2.82
CA SER A 90 6.64 -6.64 2.90
C SER A 90 6.10 -6.71 4.32
N ASP A 91 6.97 -6.97 5.31
CA ASP A 91 6.55 -7.07 6.71
C ASP A 91 5.97 -5.75 7.25
N GLN A 92 6.45 -4.60 6.77
CA GLN A 92 5.90 -3.28 7.13
C GLN A 92 4.57 -3.01 6.44
N ILE A 93 4.44 -3.37 5.16
CA ILE A 93 3.21 -3.22 4.39
C ILE A 93 2.10 -4.09 5.00
N GLU A 94 2.40 -5.35 5.35
CA GLU A 94 1.46 -6.26 5.99
C GLU A 94 0.96 -5.72 7.34
N ARG A 95 1.85 -5.14 8.15
CA ARG A 95 1.46 -4.49 9.42
C ARG A 95 0.54 -3.29 9.18
N LEU A 96 0.83 -2.46 8.19
CA LEU A 96 0.00 -1.30 7.86
C LEU A 96 -1.37 -1.73 7.32
N GLN A 97 -1.43 -2.80 6.53
CA GLN A 97 -2.68 -3.39 6.07
C GLN A 97 -3.54 -3.86 7.24
N CYS A 98 -2.96 -4.61 8.18
CA CYS A 98 -3.67 -5.06 9.39
C CYS A 98 -4.24 -3.88 10.20
N LEU A 99 -3.44 -2.82 10.39
CA LEU A 99 -3.91 -1.63 11.10
C LEU A 99 -5.05 -0.91 10.38
N PHE A 100 -5.01 -0.87 9.05
CA PHE A 100 -6.07 -0.26 8.25
C PHE A 100 -7.36 -1.10 8.31
N GLU A 101 -7.25 -2.43 8.19
CA GLU A 101 -8.38 -3.35 8.33
C GLU A 101 -9.05 -3.25 9.71
N ASP A 102 -8.25 -3.22 10.78
CA ASP A 102 -8.75 -3.04 12.14
C ASP A 102 -9.51 -1.71 12.29
N HIS A 103 -9.01 -0.65 11.66
CA HIS A 103 -9.65 0.66 11.71
C HIS A 103 -10.98 0.67 10.96
N VAL A 104 -11.01 0.11 9.74
CA VAL A 104 -12.24 0.00 8.94
C VAL A 104 -13.29 -0.78 9.71
N LYS A 105 -12.92 -1.93 10.29
CA LYS A 105 -13.84 -2.75 11.07
C LYS A 105 -14.39 -2.01 12.29
N ARG A 106 -13.58 -1.18 12.96
CA ARG A 106 -14.05 -0.36 14.08
C ARG A 106 -15.11 0.64 13.61
N ILE A 107 -14.84 1.34 12.50
CA ILE A 107 -15.77 2.31 11.94
C ILE A 107 -17.07 1.64 11.51
N GLU A 108 -17.00 0.49 10.85
CA GLU A 108 -18.18 -0.30 10.47
C GLU A 108 -19.04 -0.63 11.69
N ASN A 109 -18.44 -1.11 12.78
CA ASN A 109 -19.18 -1.39 14.02
C ASN A 109 -19.81 -0.11 14.62
N GLU A 110 -19.12 1.03 14.59
CA GLU A 110 -19.66 2.30 15.10
C GLU A 110 -20.87 2.74 14.28
N VAL A 111 -20.78 2.63 12.96
CA VAL A 111 -21.87 2.93 12.02
C VAL A 111 -23.08 2.03 12.29
N ASP A 112 -22.87 0.72 12.45
CA ASP A 112 -23.94 -0.23 12.78
C ASP A 112 -24.63 0.12 14.10
N CYS A 113 -23.86 0.46 15.14
CA CYS A 113 -24.42 0.90 16.42
C CYS A 113 -25.33 2.13 16.26
N ILE A 114 -24.89 3.12 15.47
CA ILE A 114 -25.65 4.35 15.23
C ILE A 114 -26.95 4.04 14.48
N TYR A 115 -26.91 3.18 13.46
CA TYR A 115 -28.11 2.79 12.72
C TYR A 115 -29.17 2.14 13.63
N GLU A 116 -28.77 1.21 14.49
CA GLU A 116 -29.68 0.56 15.44
C GLU A 116 -30.29 1.55 16.45
N GLU A 117 -29.49 2.49 16.97
CA GLU A 117 -30.00 3.54 17.86
C GLU A 117 -31.06 4.42 17.20
N LEU A 118 -30.83 4.82 15.94
CA LEU A 118 -31.77 5.65 15.19
C LEU A 118 -33.05 4.87 14.85
N TYR A 119 -32.92 3.62 14.43
CA TYR A 119 -34.06 2.76 14.13
C TYR A 119 -34.98 2.58 15.34
N GLN A 120 -34.42 2.41 16.53
CA GLN A 120 -35.18 2.29 17.77
C GLN A 120 -35.88 3.61 18.18
N ARG A 121 -35.28 4.77 17.87
CA ARG A 121 -35.87 6.09 18.19
C ARG A 121 -37.03 6.46 17.26
N GLU A 122 -37.00 6.04 16.00
CA GLU A 122 -38.06 6.30 15.02
C GLU A 122 -39.21 5.27 15.07
N TYR A 123 -39.09 4.19 15.84
CA TYR A 123 -40.16 3.21 16.00
C TYR A 123 -41.35 3.79 16.78
N ILE A 124 -42.30 4.38 16.06
CA ILE A 124 -43.64 4.68 16.56
C ILE A 124 -44.49 3.42 16.33
N PRO A 125 -44.91 2.67 17.37
CA PRO A 125 -45.77 1.52 17.17
C PRO A 125 -47.11 1.99 16.55
N ASN A 126 -47.47 1.41 15.40
CA ASN A 126 -48.67 1.72 14.59
C ASN A 126 -50.03 1.65 15.33
N ASN A 127 -50.07 1.30 16.62
CA ASN A 127 -51.29 1.12 17.40
C ASN A 127 -51.54 2.20 18.47
N LYS A 128 -50.83 3.33 18.46
CA LYS A 128 -51.21 4.48 19.28
C LYS A 128 -51.40 5.69 18.39
N GLN A 129 -52.66 5.99 18.06
CA GLN A 129 -53.00 7.33 17.61
C GLN A 129 -52.51 8.33 18.67
N PRO A 130 -51.86 9.42 18.28
CA PRO A 130 -51.41 10.41 19.24
C PRO A 130 -52.62 11.09 19.92
N GLU A 131 -52.54 11.29 21.23
CA GLU A 131 -53.67 11.71 22.08
C GLU A 131 -54.33 13.04 21.66
N TRP A 132 -53.64 13.88 20.89
CA TRP A 132 -54.20 15.14 20.38
C TRP A 132 -55.28 14.97 19.31
N LEU A 133 -55.47 13.76 18.75
CA LEU A 133 -56.56 13.45 17.83
C LEU A 133 -57.91 13.17 18.53
N ASN A 134 -57.93 12.96 19.85
CA ASN A 134 -59.14 12.63 20.59
C ASN A 134 -59.80 13.81 21.31
N SER A 135 -59.31 15.04 21.11
CA SER A 135 -60.01 16.22 21.60
C SER A 135 -61.12 16.62 20.61
N SER A 136 -62.29 16.02 20.77
CA SER A 136 -63.54 16.61 20.27
C SER A 136 -63.82 17.88 21.09
N SER A 137 -63.23 19.01 20.70
CA SER A 137 -63.65 20.30 21.24
C SER A 137 -63.34 21.42 20.24
N ASP A 138 -64.43 22.05 19.81
CA ASP A 138 -64.53 23.09 18.80
C ASP A 138 -63.68 24.33 19.11
N CYS A 139 -62.41 24.35 18.68
CA CYS A 139 -61.58 25.55 18.68
C CYS A 139 -60.69 25.61 17.44
N PHE A 140 -61.29 25.58 16.25
CA PHE A 140 -60.61 26.13 15.07
C PHE A 140 -60.60 27.66 15.18
N ALA A 141 -59.41 28.27 15.25
CA ALA A 141 -59.28 29.70 15.08
C ALA A 141 -59.65 30.09 13.63
N PRO A 142 -60.39 31.19 13.39
CA PRO A 142 -60.70 31.62 12.03
C PRO A 142 -59.42 32.02 11.31
N ILE A 143 -59.20 31.47 10.12
CA ILE A 143 -58.16 31.96 9.21
C ILE A 143 -58.66 33.29 8.64
N HIS A 144 -58.09 34.41 9.10
CA HIS A 144 -58.31 35.70 8.46
C HIS A 144 -57.45 35.77 7.19
N PRO A 145 -58.02 36.07 6.01
CA PRO A 145 -57.21 36.39 4.83
C PRO A 145 -56.51 37.72 5.09
N MET A 146 -55.18 37.70 5.14
CA MET A 146 -54.38 38.91 5.20
C MET A 146 -54.43 39.58 3.82
N ASN A 147 -55.03 40.77 3.80
CA ASN A 147 -55.08 41.69 2.66
C ASN A 147 -53.67 42.03 2.17
N ASP A 148 -53.53 42.08 0.85
CA ASP A 148 -52.43 42.74 0.16
C ASP A 148 -52.30 44.19 0.62
N CYS A 149 -51.16 44.55 1.19
CA CYS A 149 -50.68 45.93 1.16
C CYS A 149 -49.15 45.92 1.13
N TYR A 150 -48.61 46.29 -0.02
CA TYR A 150 -47.20 46.56 -0.23
C TYR A 150 -46.78 47.74 0.65
N ASP A 151 -45.65 47.61 1.34
CA ASP A 151 -44.79 48.77 1.56
C ASP A 151 -43.32 48.37 1.37
N GLU A 152 -42.67 49.19 0.56
CA GLU A 152 -41.31 49.07 0.06
C GLU A 152 -40.34 49.48 1.16
N SER A 153 -39.08 49.01 1.06
CA SER A 153 -37.91 49.43 1.84
C SER A 153 -37.64 48.76 3.19
N TYR A 154 -37.21 47.49 3.18
CA TYR A 154 -36.04 47.07 3.97
C TYR A 154 -35.19 46.08 3.17
N SER A 155 -34.13 46.61 2.55
CA SER A 155 -33.00 45.81 2.10
C SER A 155 -32.26 45.29 3.33
N LEU A 156 -32.20 43.97 3.51
CA LEU A 156 -31.12 43.30 4.23
C LEU A 156 -30.76 42.01 3.49
N SER A 157 -29.83 42.17 2.56
CA SER A 157 -29.02 41.12 1.99
C SER A 157 -28.06 40.55 3.03
N SER A 158 -28.16 39.25 3.31
CA SER A 158 -27.00 38.41 3.62
C SER A 158 -27.37 36.96 3.34
N VAL A 159 -27.37 36.63 2.05
CA VAL A 159 -26.96 35.29 1.65
C VAL A 159 -25.45 35.27 1.83
N ASP A 160 -24.96 34.53 2.81
CA ASP A 160 -23.53 34.19 2.88
C ASP A 160 -23.26 33.29 1.67
N SER A 161 -22.85 33.91 0.56
CA SER A 161 -22.26 33.22 -0.57
C SER A 161 -21.00 32.53 -0.06
N MET A 162 -21.04 31.21 0.09
CA MET A 162 -19.83 30.41 0.25
C MET A 162 -18.91 30.72 -0.94
N SER A 163 -17.82 31.42 -0.66
CA SER A 163 -16.76 31.69 -1.61
C SER A 163 -16.08 30.37 -1.95
N TYR A 164 -16.44 29.76 -3.07
CA TYR A 164 -15.70 28.65 -3.66
C TYR A 164 -14.28 29.14 -3.98
N ASN A 165 -13.27 28.54 -3.34
CA ASN A 165 -11.87 28.77 -3.65
C ASN A 165 -11.53 28.01 -4.95
N SER A 166 -11.70 28.66 -6.10
CA SER A 166 -11.34 28.13 -7.41
C SER A 166 -9.87 27.74 -7.55
N ASP A 167 -8.99 28.34 -6.73
CA ASP A 167 -7.55 28.13 -6.82
C ASP A 167 -7.12 26.73 -6.34
N ILE A 168 -7.92 26.07 -5.49
CA ILE A 168 -7.67 24.71 -5.01
C ILE A 168 -8.04 23.67 -6.07
N ASP A 169 -9.08 23.93 -6.87
CA ASP A 169 -9.59 22.98 -7.85
C ASP A 169 -8.66 22.88 -9.08
N ASP A 170 -7.98 23.97 -9.44
CA ASP A 170 -7.00 23.98 -10.52
C ASP A 170 -5.71 23.21 -10.14
N GLU A 171 -5.26 23.29 -8.88
CA GLU A 171 -4.11 22.54 -8.39
C GLU A 171 -4.39 21.03 -8.34
N ILE A 172 -5.59 20.62 -7.91
CA ILE A 172 -6.02 19.22 -7.89
C ILE A 172 -6.14 18.66 -9.31
N ASN A 173 -6.67 19.44 -10.26
CA ASN A 173 -6.81 19.03 -11.66
C ASN A 173 -5.45 18.86 -12.35
N GLU A 174 -4.48 19.74 -12.07
CA GLU A 174 -3.11 19.59 -12.56
C GLU A 174 -2.42 18.35 -11.97
N ILE A 175 -2.60 18.08 -10.67
CA ILE A 175 -2.10 16.85 -10.04
C ILE A 175 -2.73 15.61 -10.69
N TYR A 176 -4.03 15.65 -10.99
CA TYR A 176 -4.73 14.54 -11.66
C TYR A 176 -4.23 14.31 -13.09
N LYS A 177 -4.08 15.37 -13.89
CA LYS A 177 -3.53 15.28 -15.25
C LYS A 177 -2.11 14.73 -15.25
N ASN A 178 -1.24 15.27 -14.40
CA ASN A 178 0.17 14.92 -14.37
C ASN A 178 0.42 13.49 -13.85
N ARG A 179 -0.46 12.97 -12.98
CA ARG A 179 -0.33 11.62 -12.42
C ARG A 179 -0.95 10.52 -13.30
N TYR A 180 -2.05 10.82 -14.00
CA TYR A 180 -2.82 9.81 -14.74
C TYR A 180 -2.70 9.88 -16.27
N ILE A 181 -2.54 11.05 -16.88
CA ILE A 181 -2.54 11.16 -18.36
C ILE A 181 -1.16 10.83 -18.93
N SER A 182 -0.08 11.31 -18.31
CA SER A 182 1.30 11.03 -18.74
C SER A 182 1.67 9.54 -18.72
N ASN A 183 0.97 8.74 -17.89
CA ASN A 183 1.17 7.29 -17.79
C ASN A 183 0.25 6.46 -18.71
N MET A 184 -0.71 7.10 -19.38
CA MET A 184 -1.71 6.40 -20.21
C MET A 184 -1.31 6.34 -21.68
N GLU A 185 -0.64 7.37 -22.20
CA GLU A 185 -0.17 7.40 -23.60
C GLU A 185 0.92 6.37 -23.89
N GLU A 186 1.74 5.99 -22.89
CA GLU A 186 2.82 5.03 -23.08
C GLU A 186 2.36 3.55 -23.02
N LYS A 187 1.15 3.27 -22.51
CA LYS A 187 0.64 1.90 -22.29
C LYS A 187 -0.38 1.41 -23.32
N LEU A 188 -0.76 2.24 -24.30
CA LEU A 188 -1.76 1.89 -25.32
C LEU A 188 -1.28 0.86 -26.36
N HIS A 189 -0.01 0.44 -26.34
CA HIS A 189 0.56 -0.52 -27.30
C HIS A 189 0.83 -1.94 -26.76
N LEU A 190 0.36 -2.30 -25.57
CA LEU A 190 0.58 -3.64 -25.02
C LEU A 190 -0.74 -4.38 -24.78
N ALA A 191 -0.85 -5.57 -25.39
CA ALA A 191 -2.00 -6.45 -25.27
C ALA A 191 -2.32 -6.80 -23.80
N PRO A 192 -3.61 -7.02 -23.45
CA PRO A 192 -4.00 -7.21 -22.05
C PRO A 192 -3.53 -8.59 -21.55
N SER A 193 -2.42 -8.61 -20.79
CA SER A 193 -2.02 -9.77 -20.01
C SER A 193 -2.90 -9.88 -18.77
N ARG A 194 -3.91 -10.71 -18.90
CA ARG A 194 -4.84 -11.18 -17.89
C ARG A 194 -4.09 -11.95 -16.78
N ALA A 195 -3.95 -11.39 -15.57
CA ALA A 195 -3.71 -12.16 -14.34
C ALA A 195 -3.81 -11.26 -13.09
N TRP A 196 -5.03 -10.96 -12.67
CA TRP A 196 -5.33 -10.65 -11.28
C TRP A 196 -6.27 -11.75 -10.77
N MET A 197 -5.93 -12.28 -9.60
CA MET A 197 -6.66 -13.26 -8.78
C MET A 197 -6.45 -14.77 -9.02
N THR A 198 -5.55 -15.30 -8.17
CA THR A 198 -5.67 -16.46 -7.27
C THR A 198 -6.17 -17.80 -7.80
N MET A 199 -5.29 -18.80 -7.70
CA MET A 199 -5.69 -20.10 -7.16
C MET A 199 -4.49 -20.80 -6.51
N ASN A 200 -4.48 -20.85 -5.18
CA ASN A 200 -3.80 -21.90 -4.44
C ASN A 200 -4.72 -23.13 -4.48
N VAL A 201 -4.22 -24.25 -4.98
CA VAL A 201 -4.73 -25.58 -4.60
C VAL A 201 -3.51 -26.45 -4.39
N CYS A 202 -3.30 -26.82 -3.14
CA CYS A 202 -2.41 -27.91 -2.75
C CYS A 202 -2.93 -29.19 -3.41
N ASP A 203 -2.05 -30.01 -3.98
CA ASP A 203 -2.28 -31.45 -4.01
C ASP A 203 -0.96 -32.19 -3.78
N ASN A 204 -0.99 -32.99 -2.72
CA ASN A 204 -0.03 -34.03 -2.38
C ASN A 204 -0.17 -35.20 -3.35
N ALA A 205 0.96 -35.71 -3.85
CA ALA A 205 1.24 -37.14 -4.00
C ALA A 205 2.72 -37.33 -4.34
#